data_AF-A0A7X3USH5-F1
#
_entry.id   AF-A0A7X3USH5-F1
#
_cell.length_a   1.000
_cell.length_b   1.000
_cell.length_c   1.000
_cell.angle_alpha   90.00
_cell.angle_beta   90.00
_cell.angle_gamma   90.00
#
_symmetry.space_group_name_H-M   'P 1'
#
loop_
_entity.id
_entity.type
_entity.pdbx_description
1 polymer ?
#
loop_
_entity_poly.entity_id
_entity_poly.type
_entity_poly.pdbx_seq_one_letter_code
_entity_poly.pdbx_strand_id
1 'polypeptide(L)'
;MQHNISLRHTLDNKADRSSVGVARLLEASIAPNTAKAYGDALRKLFDHLDGQPLTDTTMAGYLAHLYTRGLAPASVTVVVQAVRFWEKLDRRPSSVGPLTSRTLAGIRREGRNRGRGQVTGLTRETVKIMVQNAVSTDTLAGLRDAALFRVMSDGLLRIGEAVAIDCAHITTEFDGSGRLLLLQSKTDQEGKGASLFLTARTVDTIQQLQQKAGYTEGPLFRRMLKGDRMSDTRLTVDGARLAIKAAAELVGIKGVSGHSLRIGTAQELAQRGATLVELQNAGRWTDSQMPAHYTREQAAGKGAVARLLGID
;
A
#
# COMPACT_ATOMS: atom_id res chain seq x y z
N MET A 1 5.65 -3.78 33.02
CA MET A 1 4.45 -2.95 32.74
C MET A 1 4.19 -2.99 31.25
N GLN A 2 3.07 -3.57 30.80
CA GLN A 2 2.70 -3.56 29.38
C GLN A 2 2.40 -2.12 28.95
N HIS A 3 3.37 -1.45 28.37
CA HIS A 3 3.14 -0.17 27.70
C HIS A 3 2.39 -0.46 26.40
N ASN A 4 1.06 -0.46 26.48
CA ASN A 4 0.22 -0.43 25.30
C ASN A 4 0.32 0.98 24.69
N ILE A 5 1.45 1.26 24.01
CA ILE A 5 1.70 2.53 23.32
C ILE A 5 0.90 2.51 22.02
N SER A 6 -0.42 2.59 22.16
CA SER A 6 -1.27 3.02 21.07
C SER A 6 -1.08 4.53 20.96
N LEU A 7 -0.40 4.98 19.91
CA LEU A 7 -0.20 6.42 19.65
C LEU A 7 -1.54 7.17 19.56
N ARG A 8 -2.61 6.51 19.12
CA ARG A 8 -3.98 7.05 19.18
C ARG A 8 -4.44 7.26 20.61
N HIS A 9 -4.24 6.28 21.48
CA HIS A 9 -4.57 6.40 22.90
C HIS A 9 -3.74 7.50 23.60
N THR A 10 -2.47 7.71 23.19
CA THR A 10 -1.65 8.82 23.71
C THR A 10 -2.16 10.19 23.24
N LEU A 11 -2.67 10.28 22.01
CA LEU A 11 -3.29 11.50 21.47
C LEU A 11 -4.65 11.76 22.14
N ASP A 12 -5.49 10.74 22.28
CA ASP A 12 -6.80 10.82 22.97
C ASP A 12 -6.64 11.29 24.41
N ASN A 13 -5.75 10.66 25.20
CA ASN A 13 -5.52 11.06 26.60
C ASN A 13 -5.02 12.50 26.76
N LYS A 14 -4.27 13.01 25.78
CA LYS A 14 -3.82 14.41 25.79
C LYS A 14 -4.92 15.36 25.38
N ALA A 15 -5.75 14.90 24.48
CA ALA A 15 -6.81 15.71 23.94
C ALA A 15 -8.02 15.80 24.85
N ASP A 16 -8.22 14.85 25.76
CA ASP A 16 -9.21 14.90 26.85
C ASP A 16 -9.02 16.14 27.76
N ARG A 17 -7.86 16.81 27.69
CA ARG A 17 -7.57 18.10 28.35
C ARG A 17 -7.84 19.34 27.49
N SER A 18 -8.37 19.16 26.27
CA SER A 18 -8.69 20.20 25.29
C SER A 18 -10.07 19.91 24.68
N SER A 19 -10.74 20.91 24.09
CA SER A 19 -12.07 20.71 23.48
C SER A 19 -12.10 19.49 22.54
N VAL A 20 -13.20 18.74 22.49
CA VAL A 20 -13.42 17.54 21.64
C VAL A 20 -12.93 17.70 20.19
N GLY A 21 -12.97 18.93 19.65
CA GLY A 21 -12.42 19.24 18.32
C GLY A 21 -10.90 19.06 18.18
N VAL A 22 -10.12 19.39 19.21
CA VAL A 22 -8.65 19.24 19.22
C VAL A 22 -8.25 17.76 19.23
N ALA A 23 -8.98 16.91 19.95
CA ALA A 23 -8.78 15.45 19.94
C ALA A 23 -8.91 14.86 18.56
N ARG A 24 -10.04 15.13 17.92
CA ARG A 24 -10.34 14.65 16.58
C ARG A 24 -9.31 15.11 15.56
N LEU A 25 -8.85 16.37 15.65
CA LEU A 25 -7.83 16.90 14.74
C LEU A 25 -6.45 16.31 14.98
N LEU A 26 -6.08 16.04 16.24
CA LEU A 26 -4.84 15.36 16.59
C LEU A 26 -4.82 13.91 16.07
N GLU A 27 -5.93 13.18 16.20
CA GLU A 27 -6.05 11.84 15.61
C GLU A 27 -5.99 11.85 14.08
N ALA A 28 -6.67 12.82 13.44
CA ALA A 28 -6.67 12.97 11.99
C ALA A 28 -5.32 13.42 11.41
N SER A 29 -4.45 14.03 12.23
CA SER A 29 -3.13 14.53 11.80
C SER A 29 -2.14 13.45 11.39
N ILE A 30 -2.43 12.18 11.72
CA ILE A 30 -1.58 11.03 11.39
C ILE A 30 -2.37 10.01 10.60
N ALA A 31 -1.84 9.62 9.43
CA ALA A 31 -2.43 8.55 8.65
C ALA A 31 -2.52 7.24 9.48
N PRO A 32 -3.63 6.48 9.42
CA PRO A 32 -3.81 5.25 10.22
C PRO A 32 -2.66 4.24 10.09
N ASN A 33 -2.12 4.09 8.88
CA ASN A 33 -0.99 3.19 8.63
C ASN A 33 0.32 3.67 9.28
N THR A 34 0.54 4.99 9.33
CA THR A 34 1.70 5.58 10.02
C THR A 34 1.57 5.38 11.53
N ALA A 35 0.38 5.60 12.09
CA ALA A 35 0.11 5.34 13.51
C ALA A 35 0.35 3.87 13.88
N LYS A 36 -0.13 2.92 13.06
CA LYS A 36 0.13 1.49 13.24
C LYS A 36 1.63 1.17 13.17
N ALA A 37 2.32 1.64 12.13
CA ALA A 37 3.75 1.36 11.94
C ALA A 37 4.61 1.93 13.07
N TYR A 38 4.32 3.15 13.53
CA TYR A 38 5.03 3.76 14.65
C TYR A 38 4.72 3.04 15.96
N GLY A 39 3.46 2.70 16.23
CA GLY A 39 3.09 1.93 17.42
C GLY A 39 3.77 0.56 17.47
N ASP A 40 3.82 -0.14 16.32
CA ASP A 40 4.54 -1.41 16.19
C ASP A 40 6.05 -1.26 16.43
N ALA A 41 6.66 -0.20 15.89
CA ALA A 41 8.08 0.08 16.07
C ALA A 41 8.41 0.41 17.53
N LEU A 42 7.61 1.26 18.18
CA LEU A 42 7.79 1.63 19.58
C LEU A 42 7.65 0.43 20.51
N ARG A 43 6.60 -0.39 20.33
CA ARG A 43 6.41 -1.60 21.14
C ARG A 43 7.62 -2.52 21.07
N LYS A 44 8.07 -2.86 19.85
CA LYS A 44 9.23 -3.75 19.64
C LYS A 44 10.53 -3.17 20.19
N LEU A 45 10.69 -1.85 20.17
CA LEU A 45 11.83 -1.17 20.79
C LEU A 45 11.78 -1.31 22.31
N PHE A 46 10.65 -0.99 22.95
CA PHE A 46 10.54 -1.07 24.39
C PHE A 46 10.58 -2.51 24.92
N ASP A 47 10.04 -3.47 24.17
CA ASP A 47 10.19 -4.90 24.46
C ASP A 47 11.67 -5.32 24.42
N HIS A 48 12.46 -4.76 23.48
CA HIS A 48 13.91 -5.03 23.40
C HIS A 48 14.71 -4.35 24.51
N LEU A 49 14.31 -3.15 24.92
CA LEU A 49 14.97 -2.44 26.02
C LEU A 49 14.75 -3.12 27.37
N ASP A 50 13.66 -3.87 27.54
CA ASP A 50 13.34 -4.63 28.75
C ASP A 50 13.51 -3.80 30.04
N GLY A 51 12.95 -2.58 30.03
CA GLY A 51 13.02 -1.63 31.15
C GLY A 51 14.27 -0.74 31.19
N GLN A 52 15.27 -0.95 30.32
CA GLN A 52 16.39 -0.02 30.17
C GLN A 52 15.94 1.33 29.62
N PRO A 53 16.59 2.44 30.01
CA PRO A 53 16.25 3.77 29.51
C PRO A 53 16.55 3.90 28.01
N LEU A 54 15.64 4.57 27.30
CA LEU A 54 15.88 4.96 25.91
C LEU A 54 16.84 6.15 25.88
N THR A 55 18.06 5.90 25.40
CA THR A 55 19.16 6.87 25.29
C THR A 55 19.75 6.81 23.88
N ASP A 56 20.63 7.74 23.52
CA ASP A 56 21.32 7.71 22.22
C ASP A 56 22.10 6.40 22.02
N THR A 57 22.73 5.87 23.06
CA THR A 57 23.48 4.61 23.02
C THR A 57 22.56 3.40 22.85
N THR A 58 21.49 3.29 23.64
CA THR A 58 20.57 2.14 23.55
C THR A 58 19.78 2.14 22.24
N MET A 59 19.44 3.33 21.73
CA MET A 59 18.83 3.50 20.42
C MET A 59 19.78 3.08 19.30
N ALA A 60 21.04 3.56 19.31
CA ALA A 60 22.06 3.14 18.34
C ALA A 60 22.28 1.62 18.37
N GLY A 61 22.37 1.02 19.56
CA GLY A 61 22.48 -0.44 19.74
C GLY A 61 21.30 -1.20 19.14
N TYR A 62 20.08 -0.72 19.34
CA TYR A 62 18.89 -1.33 18.75
C TYR A 62 18.86 -1.22 17.22
N LEU A 63 19.23 -0.06 16.65
CA LEU A 63 19.31 0.07 15.19
C LEU A 63 20.32 -0.90 14.58
N ALA A 64 21.48 -1.07 15.23
CA ALA A 64 22.49 -2.04 14.82
C ALA A 64 21.94 -3.47 14.91
N HIS A 65 21.26 -3.82 16.01
CA HIS A 65 20.59 -5.12 16.18
C HIS A 65 19.57 -5.41 15.08
N LEU A 66 18.74 -4.43 14.71
CA LEU A 66 17.77 -4.60 13.61
C LEU A 66 18.47 -4.82 12.26
N TYR A 67 19.58 -4.12 12.02
CA TYR A 67 20.34 -4.27 10.78
C TYR A 67 21.07 -5.62 10.70
N THR A 68 21.64 -6.13 11.80
CA THR A 68 22.26 -7.47 11.83
C THR A 68 21.22 -8.58 11.65
N ARG A 69 19.99 -8.36 12.11
CA ARG A 69 18.80 -9.19 11.83
C ARG A 69 18.34 -9.17 10.36
N GLY A 70 18.98 -8.37 9.50
CA GLY A 70 18.72 -8.33 8.06
C GLY A 70 17.70 -7.30 7.61
N LEU A 71 17.22 -6.41 8.49
CA LEU A 71 16.25 -5.38 8.07
C LEU A 71 16.89 -4.36 7.11
N ALA A 72 16.08 -3.90 6.15
CA ALA A 72 16.49 -2.87 5.20
C ALA A 72 16.64 -1.49 5.89
N PRO A 73 17.51 -0.60 5.40
CA PRO A 73 17.73 0.73 6.00
C PRO A 73 16.46 1.58 6.14
N ALA A 74 15.51 1.44 5.21
CA ALA A 74 14.22 2.11 5.28
C ALA A 74 13.39 1.64 6.49
N SER A 75 13.34 0.33 6.74
CA SER A 75 12.65 -0.26 7.88
C SER A 75 13.28 0.17 9.21
N VAL A 76 14.62 0.21 9.28
CA VAL A 76 15.34 0.72 10.46
C VAL A 76 15.04 2.20 10.69
N THR A 77 14.97 3.00 9.62
CA THR A 77 14.64 4.44 9.72
C THR A 77 13.26 4.69 10.33
N VAL A 78 12.27 3.81 10.10
CA VAL A 78 10.93 3.96 10.69
C VAL A 78 10.97 4.02 12.22
N VAL A 79 11.87 3.26 12.87
CA VAL A 79 12.02 3.28 14.33
C VAL A 79 12.45 4.66 14.81
N VAL A 80 13.44 5.27 14.15
CA VAL A 80 13.92 6.63 14.46
C VAL A 80 12.81 7.65 14.30
N GLN A 81 12.00 7.52 13.24
CA GLN A 81 10.86 8.43 13.01
C GLN A 81 9.78 8.27 14.07
N ALA A 82 9.46 7.02 14.45
CA ALA A 82 8.48 6.71 15.47
C ALA A 82 8.90 7.27 16.84
N VAL A 83 10.18 7.09 17.22
CA VAL A 83 10.75 7.63 18.46
C VAL A 83 10.69 9.16 18.46
N ARG A 84 11.18 9.83 17.40
CA ARG A 84 11.12 11.29 17.29
C ARG A 84 9.68 11.82 17.39
N PHE A 85 8.75 11.13 16.74
CA PHE A 85 7.34 11.49 16.79
C PHE A 85 6.80 11.40 18.23
N TRP A 86 7.04 10.27 18.90
CA TRP A 86 6.62 10.03 20.28
C TRP A 86 7.25 11.02 21.27
N GLU A 87 8.57 11.25 21.17
CA GLU A 87 9.29 12.21 22.01
C GLU A 87 8.77 13.63 21.83
N LYS A 88 8.56 14.07 20.59
CA LYS A 88 8.02 15.39 20.28
C LYS A 88 6.61 15.55 20.85
N LEU A 89 5.77 14.53 20.71
CA LEU A 89 4.41 14.55 21.26
C LEU A 89 4.44 14.68 22.78
N ASP A 90 5.33 13.95 23.46
CA ASP A 90 5.50 13.93 24.91
C ASP A 90 6.40 15.03 25.48
N ARG A 91 6.95 15.91 24.63
CA ARG A 91 7.94 16.93 25.03
C ARG A 91 9.12 16.31 25.80
N ARG A 92 9.53 15.11 25.41
CA ARG A 92 10.67 14.39 26.00
C ARG A 92 11.98 14.91 25.43
N PRO A 93 13.09 14.83 26.19
CA PRO A 93 14.43 14.97 25.63
C PRO A 93 14.62 13.97 24.49
N SER A 94 15.37 14.36 23.46
CA SER A 94 15.57 13.45 22.33
C SER A 94 16.60 12.38 22.67
N SER A 95 16.22 11.12 22.45
CA SER A 95 17.12 9.97 22.52
C SER A 95 17.76 9.65 21.17
N VAL A 96 17.61 10.52 20.16
CA VAL A 96 18.26 10.41 18.84
C VAL A 96 19.38 11.44 18.73
N GLY A 97 20.56 11.08 19.23
CA GLY A 97 21.76 11.91 19.25
C GLY A 97 22.78 11.55 18.16
N PRO A 98 24.06 11.96 18.32
CA PRO A 98 25.12 11.71 17.35
C PRO A 98 25.38 10.23 17.09
N LEU A 99 25.31 9.36 18.09
CA LEU A 99 25.55 7.92 17.92
C LEU A 99 24.47 7.30 17.05
N THR A 100 23.19 7.54 17.37
CA THR A 100 22.06 7.05 16.57
C THR A 100 22.16 7.56 15.13
N SER A 101 22.48 8.84 14.96
CA SER A 101 22.58 9.47 13.63
C SER A 101 23.71 8.88 12.80
N ARG A 102 24.89 8.66 13.39
CA ARG A 102 26.04 8.03 12.70
C ARG A 102 25.80 6.56 12.41
N THR A 103 25.19 5.82 13.34
CA THR A 103 24.79 4.42 13.13
C THR A 103 23.81 4.30 11.96
N LEU A 104 22.78 5.15 11.91
CA LEU A 104 21.84 5.16 10.80
C LEU A 104 22.52 5.50 9.47
N ALA A 105 23.48 6.43 9.47
CA ALA A 105 24.26 6.76 8.27
C ALA A 105 25.11 5.57 7.80
N GLY A 106 25.76 4.85 8.71
CA GLY A 106 26.48 3.60 8.43
C GLY A 106 25.57 2.54 7.82
N ILE A 107 24.42 2.27 8.46
CA ILE A 107 23.40 1.33 7.98
C ILE A 107 22.93 1.68 6.56
N ARG A 108 22.68 2.97 6.27
CA ARG A 108 22.28 3.42 4.92
C ARG A 108 23.38 3.19 3.88
N ARG A 109 24.65 3.35 4.25
CA ARG A 109 25.81 3.20 3.36
C ARG A 109 26.10 1.73 3.06
N GLU A 110 26.20 0.90 4.10
CA GLU A 110 26.45 -0.54 3.97
C GLU A 110 25.24 -1.27 3.37
N GLY A 111 24.04 -0.92 3.84
CA GLY A 111 22.78 -1.52 3.43
C GLY A 111 22.21 -0.94 2.14
N ARG A 112 22.99 -0.19 1.34
CA ARG A 112 22.50 0.56 0.17
C ARG A 112 21.72 -0.27 -0.86
N ASN A 113 21.97 -1.59 -0.90
CA ASN A 113 21.29 -2.53 -1.79
C ASN A 113 20.24 -3.40 -1.07
N ARG A 114 20.20 -3.41 0.27
CA ARG A 114 19.24 -4.21 1.03
C ARG A 114 17.84 -3.63 0.89
N GLY A 115 16.89 -4.48 0.50
CA GLY A 115 15.51 -4.07 0.24
C GLY A 115 15.34 -3.23 -1.03
N ARG A 116 16.38 -3.04 -1.84
CA ARG A 116 16.26 -2.53 -3.21
C ARG A 116 16.03 -3.72 -4.14
N GLY A 117 14.76 -3.95 -4.44
CA GLY A 117 14.32 -4.84 -5.52
C GLY A 117 13.06 -4.23 -6.10
N GLN A 118 12.98 -4.12 -7.42
CA GLN A 118 11.73 -3.75 -8.04
C GLN A 118 10.73 -4.85 -7.74
N VAL A 119 9.62 -4.47 -7.13
CA VAL A 119 8.48 -5.36 -6.97
C VAL A 119 8.09 -5.86 -8.35
N THR A 120 7.93 -7.17 -8.52
CA THR A 120 7.50 -7.75 -9.79
C THR A 120 6.14 -7.18 -10.17
N GLY A 121 6.05 -6.51 -11.33
CA GLY A 121 4.80 -6.04 -11.90
C GLY A 121 3.96 -7.20 -12.41
N LEU A 122 2.65 -7.16 -12.19
CA LEU A 122 1.70 -8.13 -12.75
C LEU A 122 1.05 -7.52 -13.99
N THR A 123 1.41 -8.01 -15.18
CA THR A 123 0.90 -7.54 -16.47
C THR A 123 -0.57 -7.91 -16.65
N ARG A 124 -1.30 -7.26 -17.58
CA ARG A 124 -2.68 -7.59 -17.91
C ARG A 124 -2.86 -9.05 -18.33
N GLU A 125 -1.87 -9.65 -19.00
CA GLU A 125 -1.93 -11.08 -19.34
C GLU A 125 -1.81 -11.95 -18.08
N THR A 126 -0.88 -11.64 -17.17
CA THR A 126 -0.79 -12.36 -15.89
C THR A 126 -2.08 -12.20 -15.07
N VAL A 127 -2.65 -10.97 -15.02
CA VAL A 127 -3.93 -10.71 -14.34
C VAL A 127 -5.06 -11.51 -14.95
N LYS A 128 -5.12 -11.62 -16.28
CA LYS A 128 -6.13 -12.44 -16.97
C LYS A 128 -6.05 -13.91 -16.57
N ILE A 129 -4.85 -14.48 -16.49
CA ILE A 129 -4.65 -15.86 -16.03
C ILE A 129 -5.04 -16.02 -14.55
N MET A 130 -4.59 -15.10 -13.68
CA MET A 130 -4.97 -15.09 -12.26
C MET A 130 -6.48 -15.03 -12.06
N VAL A 131 -7.17 -14.20 -12.85
CA VAL A 131 -8.64 -14.08 -12.82
C VAL A 131 -9.30 -15.37 -13.30
N GLN A 132 -8.82 -15.98 -14.38
CA GLN A 132 -9.37 -17.26 -14.87
C GLN A 132 -9.24 -18.36 -13.81
N ASN A 133 -8.07 -18.48 -13.17
CA ASN A 133 -7.85 -19.45 -12.09
C ASN A 133 -8.73 -19.16 -10.87
N ALA A 134 -8.96 -17.89 -10.54
CA ALA A 134 -9.82 -17.51 -9.42
C ALA A 134 -11.29 -17.84 -9.70
N VAL A 135 -11.79 -17.51 -10.90
CA VAL A 135 -13.16 -17.81 -11.32
C VAL A 135 -13.40 -19.32 -11.42
N SER A 136 -12.43 -20.10 -11.88
CA SER A 136 -12.56 -21.56 -12.02
C SER A 136 -12.71 -22.31 -10.68
N THR A 137 -12.45 -21.65 -9.54
CA THR A 137 -12.74 -22.24 -8.24
C THR A 137 -14.24 -22.35 -7.95
N ASP A 138 -15.07 -21.59 -8.66
CA ASP A 138 -16.50 -21.42 -8.41
C ASP A 138 -16.84 -21.06 -6.94
N THR A 139 -15.94 -20.31 -6.27
CA THR A 139 -16.13 -19.84 -4.89
C THR A 139 -16.43 -18.34 -4.84
N LEU A 140 -17.08 -17.89 -3.76
CA LEU A 140 -17.22 -16.45 -3.46
C LEU A 140 -15.85 -15.80 -3.27
N ALA A 141 -14.92 -16.50 -2.62
CA ALA A 141 -13.54 -16.02 -2.46
C ALA A 141 -12.84 -15.78 -3.80
N GLY A 142 -13.04 -16.69 -4.77
CA GLY A 142 -12.49 -16.62 -6.12
C GLY A 142 -13.07 -15.46 -6.94
N LEU A 143 -14.40 -15.29 -6.94
CA LEU A 143 -15.04 -14.15 -7.61
C LEU A 143 -14.62 -12.81 -7.00
N ARG A 144 -14.53 -12.73 -5.66
CA ARG A 144 -14.06 -11.53 -4.97
C ARG A 144 -12.63 -11.18 -5.37
N ASP A 145 -11.73 -12.17 -5.43
CA ASP A 145 -10.33 -11.94 -5.82
C ASP A 145 -10.21 -11.57 -7.31
N ALA A 146 -10.98 -12.22 -8.18
CA ALA A 146 -11.05 -11.88 -9.60
C ALA A 146 -11.47 -10.41 -9.82
N ALA A 147 -12.55 -9.98 -9.17
CA ALA A 147 -13.01 -8.59 -9.22
C ALA A 147 -11.95 -7.63 -8.65
N LEU A 148 -11.32 -7.97 -7.51
CA LEU A 148 -10.28 -7.17 -6.89
C LEU A 148 -9.09 -6.95 -7.83
N PHE A 149 -8.58 -8.00 -8.46
CA PHE A 149 -7.41 -7.89 -9.34
C PHE A 149 -7.71 -7.05 -10.59
N ARG A 150 -8.89 -7.24 -11.17
CA ARG A 150 -9.37 -6.45 -12.31
C ARG A 150 -9.49 -4.97 -11.99
N VAL A 151 -10.20 -4.64 -10.91
CA VAL A 151 -10.41 -3.25 -10.47
C VAL A 151 -9.08 -2.56 -10.16
N MET A 152 -8.18 -3.25 -9.46
CA MET A 152 -6.85 -2.73 -9.15
C MET A 152 -6.01 -2.50 -10.41
N SER A 153 -6.06 -3.39 -11.39
CA SER A 153 -5.34 -3.25 -12.65
C SER A 153 -5.92 -2.12 -13.51
N ASP A 154 -7.24 -2.08 -13.73
CA ASP A 154 -7.89 -1.05 -14.56
C ASP A 154 -7.68 0.37 -13.98
N GLY A 155 -7.85 0.54 -12.67
CA GLY A 155 -7.73 1.85 -12.01
C GLY A 155 -6.32 2.22 -11.53
N LEU A 156 -5.31 1.38 -11.80
CA LEU A 156 -3.95 1.49 -11.24
C LEU A 156 -3.98 1.72 -9.72
N LEU A 157 -4.89 1.08 -8.99
CA LEU A 157 -5.18 1.46 -7.60
C LEU A 157 -4.05 1.09 -6.64
N ARG A 158 -3.88 1.89 -5.59
CA ARG A 158 -3.17 1.43 -4.39
C ARG A 158 -4.05 0.41 -3.68
N ILE A 159 -3.46 -0.61 -3.05
CA ILE A 159 -4.24 -1.65 -2.35
C ILE A 159 -5.18 -1.09 -1.26
N GLY A 160 -4.79 0.01 -0.61
CA GLY A 160 -5.64 0.71 0.36
C GLY A 160 -6.84 1.40 -0.27
N GLU A 161 -6.70 1.92 -1.49
CA GLU A 161 -7.80 2.51 -2.27
C GLU A 161 -8.77 1.40 -2.68
N ALA A 162 -8.25 0.27 -3.16
CA ALA A 162 -9.07 -0.84 -3.62
C ALA A 162 -9.98 -1.41 -2.52
N VAL A 163 -9.44 -1.67 -1.32
CA VAL A 163 -10.27 -2.18 -0.23
C VAL A 163 -11.29 -1.17 0.28
N ALA A 164 -11.05 0.14 0.10
CA ALA A 164 -11.94 1.22 0.53
C ALA A 164 -13.13 1.46 -0.43
N ILE A 165 -13.23 0.74 -1.54
CA ILE A 165 -14.33 0.87 -2.50
C ILE A 165 -15.62 0.34 -1.88
N ASP A 166 -16.70 1.11 -2.06
CA ASP A 166 -18.07 0.71 -1.79
C ASP A 166 -18.82 0.51 -3.10
N CYS A 167 -19.89 -0.28 -3.06
CA CYS A 167 -20.70 -0.59 -4.24
C CYS A 167 -21.24 0.68 -4.91
N ALA A 168 -21.61 1.68 -4.11
CA ALA A 168 -22.11 2.98 -4.57
C ALA A 168 -21.06 3.82 -5.34
N HIS A 169 -19.78 3.46 -5.27
CA HIS A 169 -18.72 4.16 -6.00
C HIS A 169 -18.60 3.70 -7.46
N ILE A 170 -19.34 2.66 -7.86
CA ILE A 170 -19.28 2.09 -9.21
C ILE A 170 -20.53 2.51 -9.98
N THR A 171 -20.34 3.05 -11.18
CA THR A 171 -21.42 3.29 -12.14
C THR A 171 -21.15 2.50 -13.40
N THR A 172 -22.22 1.95 -14.00
CA THR A 172 -22.16 1.23 -15.28
C THR A 172 -22.63 2.16 -16.40
N GLU A 173 -21.89 2.15 -17.50
CA GLU A 173 -22.18 2.87 -18.73
C GLU A 173 -22.98 2.00 -19.71
N PHE A 174 -23.56 2.60 -20.75
CA PHE A 174 -24.40 1.88 -21.72
C PHE A 174 -23.65 0.78 -22.49
N ASP A 175 -22.36 0.95 -22.75
CA ASP A 175 -21.51 -0.03 -23.44
C ASP A 175 -21.04 -1.19 -22.53
N GLY A 176 -21.54 -1.23 -21.29
CA GLY A 176 -21.18 -2.20 -20.27
C GLY A 176 -19.89 -1.86 -19.52
N SER A 177 -19.11 -0.86 -19.95
CA SER A 177 -17.99 -0.33 -19.18
C SER A 177 -18.47 0.40 -17.93
N GLY A 178 -17.55 0.91 -17.11
CA GLY A 178 -17.95 1.61 -15.89
C GLY A 178 -16.97 2.67 -15.44
N ARG A 179 -17.40 3.42 -14.42
CA ARG A 179 -16.58 4.38 -13.70
C ARG A 179 -16.49 3.98 -12.23
N LEU A 180 -15.30 4.13 -11.68
CA LEU A 180 -15.05 4.10 -10.24
C LEU A 180 -14.80 5.52 -9.76
N LEU A 181 -15.65 6.01 -8.87
CA LEU A 181 -15.43 7.24 -8.13
C LEU A 181 -14.55 6.97 -6.91
N LEU A 182 -13.30 7.42 -6.96
CA LEU A 182 -12.37 7.34 -5.83
C LEU A 182 -12.52 8.60 -4.97
N LEU A 183 -13.17 8.48 -3.80
CA LEU A 183 -13.42 9.62 -2.91
C LEU A 183 -12.19 10.13 -2.15
N GLN A 184 -11.21 9.26 -1.92
CA GLN A 184 -9.98 9.60 -1.21
C GLN A 184 -8.80 8.89 -1.86
N SER A 185 -7.73 9.64 -2.13
CA SER A 185 -6.44 9.08 -2.50
C SER A 185 -5.36 9.61 -1.57
N LYS A 186 -4.27 8.85 -1.37
CA LYS A 186 -3.15 9.26 -0.51
C LYS A 186 -2.60 10.66 -0.87
N THR A 187 -2.73 11.05 -2.15
CA THR A 187 -2.22 12.30 -2.71
C THR A 187 -3.31 13.36 -2.88
N ASP A 188 -4.57 13.03 -2.59
CA ASP A 188 -5.71 13.95 -2.69
C ASP A 188 -6.07 14.48 -1.30
N GLN A 189 -5.22 15.37 -0.79
CA GLN A 189 -5.41 16.01 0.52
C GLN A 189 -6.62 16.95 0.56
N GLU A 190 -7.12 17.37 -0.61
CA GLU A 190 -8.26 18.28 -0.76
C GLU A 190 -9.60 17.55 -1.03
N GLY A 191 -9.56 16.23 -1.25
CA GLY A 191 -10.76 15.40 -1.43
C GLY A 191 -11.52 15.67 -2.73
N LYS A 192 -10.84 16.09 -3.81
CA LYS A 192 -11.45 16.36 -5.12
C LYS A 192 -12.00 15.08 -5.76
N GLY A 193 -11.51 13.92 -5.34
CA GLY A 193 -11.84 12.63 -5.90
C GLY A 193 -11.27 12.42 -7.29
N ALA A 194 -11.38 11.19 -7.80
CA ALA A 194 -10.99 10.86 -9.17
C ALA A 194 -11.99 9.88 -9.79
N SER A 195 -12.37 10.10 -11.05
CA SER A 195 -13.17 9.13 -11.82
C SER A 195 -12.24 8.26 -12.66
N LEU A 196 -12.28 6.95 -12.42
CA LEU A 196 -11.40 5.97 -13.05
C LEU A 196 -12.21 5.06 -13.97
N PHE A 197 -11.66 4.74 -15.13
CA PHE A 197 -12.29 3.82 -16.08
C PHE A 197 -12.20 2.38 -15.59
N LEU A 198 -13.29 1.62 -15.76
CA LEU A 198 -13.36 0.18 -15.59
C LEU A 198 -13.81 -0.48 -16.89
N THR A 199 -13.14 -1.55 -17.30
CA THR A 199 -13.54 -2.30 -18.49
C THR A 199 -14.87 -3.02 -18.28
N ALA A 200 -15.59 -3.31 -19.36
CA ALA A 200 -16.85 -4.07 -19.29
C ALA A 200 -16.70 -5.43 -18.60
N ARG A 201 -15.56 -6.11 -18.82
CA ARG A 201 -15.23 -7.38 -18.12
C ARG A 201 -15.09 -7.19 -16.60
N THR A 202 -14.57 -6.04 -16.17
CA THR A 202 -14.42 -5.72 -14.74
C THR A 202 -15.78 -5.46 -14.11
N VAL A 203 -16.65 -4.71 -14.78
CA VAL A 203 -18.02 -4.46 -14.34
C VAL A 203 -18.82 -5.75 -14.25
N ASP A 204 -18.76 -6.60 -15.28
CA ASP A 204 -19.40 -7.92 -15.30
C ASP A 204 -18.92 -8.81 -14.14
N THR A 205 -17.61 -8.86 -13.88
CA THR A 205 -17.07 -9.64 -12.74
C THR A 205 -17.57 -9.10 -11.38
N ILE A 206 -17.71 -7.77 -11.25
CA ILE A 206 -18.30 -7.16 -10.05
C ILE A 206 -19.76 -7.55 -9.88
N GLN A 207 -20.55 -7.49 -10.97
CA GLN A 207 -21.96 -7.85 -10.93
C GLN A 207 -22.16 -9.33 -10.58
N GLN A 208 -21.34 -10.23 -11.12
CA GLN A 208 -21.35 -11.66 -10.76
C GLN A 208 -21.04 -11.87 -9.27
N LEU A 209 -20.06 -11.14 -8.73
CA LEU A 209 -19.74 -11.17 -7.31
C LEU A 209 -20.93 -10.71 -6.46
N GLN A 210 -21.52 -9.56 -6.78
CA GLN A 210 -22.67 -9.00 -6.04
C GLN A 210 -23.88 -9.92 -6.10
N GLN A 211 -24.16 -10.49 -7.27
CA GLN A 211 -25.25 -11.44 -7.47
C GLN A 211 -25.04 -12.72 -6.65
N LYS A 212 -23.85 -13.34 -6.71
CA LYS A 212 -23.56 -14.58 -5.98
C LYS A 212 -23.52 -14.35 -4.46
N ALA A 213 -23.05 -13.19 -4.02
CA ALA A 213 -22.91 -12.87 -2.61
C ALA A 213 -24.17 -12.24 -1.98
N GLY A 214 -25.13 -11.79 -2.80
CA GLY A 214 -26.39 -11.22 -2.34
C GLY A 214 -26.27 -9.84 -1.69
N TYR A 215 -25.35 -8.97 -2.15
CA TYR A 215 -25.26 -7.59 -1.67
C TYR A 215 -25.01 -6.61 -2.81
N THR A 216 -25.60 -5.41 -2.68
CA THR A 216 -25.43 -4.28 -3.62
C THR A 216 -25.02 -3.00 -2.91
N GLU A 217 -24.87 -3.04 -1.58
CA GLU A 217 -24.53 -1.89 -0.75
C GLU A 217 -23.32 -2.15 0.16
N GLY A 218 -22.74 -1.07 0.67
CA GLY A 218 -21.57 -1.11 1.54
C GLY A 218 -20.28 -1.54 0.83
N PRO A 219 -19.31 -2.12 1.56
CA PRO A 219 -18.00 -2.48 1.01
C PRO A 219 -18.11 -3.45 -0.16
N LEU A 220 -17.48 -3.09 -1.29
CA LEU A 220 -17.43 -3.94 -2.48
C LEU A 220 -16.56 -5.18 -2.25
N PHE A 221 -15.49 -5.05 -1.48
CA PHE A 221 -14.64 -6.19 -1.11
C PHE A 221 -14.76 -6.43 0.38
N ARG A 222 -15.28 -7.61 0.74
CA ARG A 222 -15.49 -8.00 2.12
C ARG A 222 -14.56 -9.15 2.54
N ARG A 223 -14.37 -9.31 3.85
CA ARG A 223 -13.55 -10.41 4.40
C ARG A 223 -14.28 -11.74 4.21
N MET A 224 -13.50 -12.77 3.92
CA MET A 224 -13.98 -14.16 3.88
C MET A 224 -13.76 -14.82 5.24
N LEU A 225 -14.75 -15.59 5.65
CA LEU A 225 -14.78 -16.46 6.81
C LEU A 225 -14.55 -17.91 6.37
N LYS A 226 -14.37 -18.81 7.34
CA LYS A 226 -14.23 -20.25 7.08
C LYS A 226 -15.46 -20.79 6.35
N GLY A 227 -15.23 -21.65 5.36
CA GLY A 227 -16.26 -22.29 4.56
C GLY A 227 -16.83 -21.42 3.44
N ASP A 228 -16.01 -20.56 2.83
CA ASP A 228 -16.39 -19.67 1.72
C ASP A 228 -17.57 -18.72 2.01
N ARG A 229 -17.68 -18.30 3.27
CA ARG A 229 -18.72 -17.34 3.69
C ARG A 229 -18.17 -15.93 3.71
N MET A 230 -18.92 -14.98 3.18
CA MET A 230 -18.55 -13.57 3.21
C MET A 230 -19.08 -12.90 4.49
N SER A 231 -18.26 -12.09 5.15
CA SER A 231 -18.71 -11.24 6.27
C SER A 231 -19.25 -9.91 5.77
N ASP A 232 -19.89 -9.12 6.63
CA ASP A 232 -20.29 -7.72 6.33
C ASP A 232 -19.14 -6.71 6.47
N THR A 233 -17.96 -7.17 6.88
CA THR A 233 -16.82 -6.28 7.14
C THR A 233 -15.93 -6.15 5.92
N ARG A 234 -15.41 -4.93 5.70
CA ARG A 234 -14.48 -4.59 4.62
C ARG A 234 -13.22 -5.45 4.65
N LEU A 235 -12.77 -5.88 3.47
CA LEU A 235 -11.50 -6.58 3.28
C LEU A 235 -10.35 -5.75 3.83
N THR A 236 -9.43 -6.38 4.55
CA THR A 236 -8.26 -5.67 5.08
C THR A 236 -7.18 -5.57 4.00
N VAL A 237 -6.32 -4.54 4.09
CA VAL A 237 -5.14 -4.40 3.21
C VAL A 237 -4.26 -5.65 3.24
N ASP A 238 -4.09 -6.25 4.42
CA ASP A 238 -3.29 -7.46 4.57
C ASP A 238 -3.98 -8.67 3.93
N GLY A 239 -5.31 -8.79 4.04
CA GLY A 239 -6.09 -9.83 3.36
C GLY A 239 -6.02 -9.72 1.83
N ALA A 240 -6.20 -8.52 1.29
CA ALA A 240 -6.03 -8.25 -0.14
C ALA A 240 -4.59 -8.58 -0.61
N ARG A 241 -3.58 -8.28 0.22
CA ARG A 241 -2.17 -8.58 -0.11
C ARG A 241 -1.92 -10.08 -0.17
N LEU A 242 -2.51 -10.84 0.76
CA LEU A 242 -2.42 -12.30 0.77
C LEU A 242 -3.11 -12.90 -0.46
N ALA A 243 -4.29 -12.39 -0.84
CA ALA A 243 -4.98 -12.81 -2.06
C ALA A 243 -4.13 -12.62 -3.32
N ILE A 244 -3.54 -11.43 -3.50
CA ILE A 244 -2.65 -11.13 -4.64
C ILE A 244 -1.43 -12.08 -4.65
N LYS A 245 -0.83 -12.33 -3.48
CA LYS A 245 0.32 -13.24 -3.37
C LYS A 245 -0.04 -14.68 -3.72
N ALA A 246 -1.11 -15.20 -3.14
CA ALA A 246 -1.57 -16.56 -3.39
C ALA A 246 -1.89 -16.77 -4.88
N ALA A 247 -2.61 -15.84 -5.49
CA ALA A 247 -2.93 -15.91 -6.92
C ALA A 247 -1.68 -15.82 -7.82
N ALA A 248 -0.70 -14.99 -7.47
CA ALA A 248 0.57 -14.90 -8.20
C ALA A 248 1.42 -16.17 -8.06
N GLU A 249 1.45 -16.78 -6.88
CA GLU A 249 2.17 -18.03 -6.63
C GLU A 249 1.61 -19.19 -7.45
N LEU A 250 0.28 -19.27 -7.62
CA LEU A 250 -0.39 -20.27 -8.47
C LEU A 250 0.03 -20.18 -9.95
N VAL A 251 0.47 -19.01 -10.42
CA VAL A 251 0.97 -18.81 -11.79
C VAL A 251 2.51 -18.73 -11.85
N GLY A 252 3.19 -19.10 -10.77
CA GLY A 252 4.66 -19.19 -10.71
C GLY A 252 5.37 -17.84 -10.56
N ILE A 253 4.67 -16.74 -10.28
CA ILE A 253 5.26 -15.40 -10.17
C ILE A 253 5.66 -15.14 -8.70
N LYS A 254 6.94 -14.83 -8.47
CA LYS A 254 7.49 -14.47 -7.16
C LYS A 254 7.81 -12.98 -7.07
N GLY A 255 8.05 -12.48 -5.85
CA GLY A 255 8.46 -11.07 -5.62
C GLY A 255 7.32 -10.06 -5.72
N VAL A 256 6.06 -10.51 -5.64
CA VAL A 256 4.89 -9.64 -5.72
C VAL A 256 4.58 -8.93 -4.40
N SER A 257 3.90 -7.78 -4.51
CA SER A 257 3.39 -7.01 -3.37
C SER A 257 2.01 -6.44 -3.70
N GLY A 258 1.41 -5.73 -2.74
CA GLY A 258 0.14 -5.02 -2.96
C GLY A 258 0.19 -3.92 -4.04
N HIS A 259 1.38 -3.56 -4.54
CA HIS A 259 1.53 -2.60 -5.64
C HIS A 259 1.79 -3.27 -7.00
N SER A 260 1.91 -4.61 -7.05
CA SER A 260 2.31 -5.32 -8.28
C SER A 260 1.36 -5.09 -9.45
N LEU A 261 0.04 -5.10 -9.22
CA LEU A 261 -0.96 -4.84 -10.26
C LEU A 261 -0.81 -3.43 -10.84
N ARG A 262 -0.69 -2.43 -9.96
CA ARG A 262 -0.45 -1.04 -10.33
C ARG A 262 0.86 -0.85 -11.13
N ILE A 263 1.94 -1.50 -10.69
CA ILE A 263 3.25 -1.43 -11.36
C ILE A 263 3.17 -2.09 -12.74
N GLY A 264 2.58 -3.29 -12.84
CA GLY A 264 2.50 -4.01 -14.11
C GLY A 264 1.66 -3.27 -15.15
N THR A 265 0.52 -2.70 -14.77
CA THR A 265 -0.27 -1.87 -15.69
C THR A 265 0.50 -0.61 -16.13
N ALA A 266 1.26 0.03 -15.24
CA ALA A 266 2.09 1.18 -15.61
C ALA A 266 3.22 0.81 -16.59
N GLN A 267 3.84 -0.35 -16.40
CA GLN A 267 4.87 -0.89 -17.29
C GLN A 267 4.30 -1.18 -18.68
N GLU A 268 3.10 -1.76 -18.76
CA GLU A 268 2.44 -2.02 -20.05
C GLU A 268 2.03 -0.75 -20.77
N LEU A 269 1.51 0.26 -20.05
CA LEU A 269 1.22 1.57 -20.63
C LEU A 269 2.49 2.19 -21.23
N ALA A 270 3.61 2.15 -20.50
CA ALA A 270 4.89 2.64 -21.01
C ALA A 270 5.39 1.85 -22.23
N GLN A 271 5.27 0.51 -22.22
CA GLN A 271 5.60 -0.33 -23.38
C GLN A 271 4.80 0.04 -24.63
N ARG A 272 3.53 0.46 -24.43
CA ARG A 272 2.63 0.95 -25.48
C ARG A 272 2.83 2.42 -25.84
N GLY A 273 3.86 3.07 -25.30
CA GLY A 273 4.23 4.44 -25.67
C GLY A 273 3.55 5.54 -24.86
N ALA A 274 2.87 5.21 -23.75
CA ALA A 274 2.32 6.23 -22.87
C ALA A 274 3.43 7.16 -22.35
N THR A 275 3.18 8.46 -22.44
CA THR A 275 4.05 9.52 -21.94
C THR A 275 4.10 9.52 -20.41
N LEU A 276 5.13 10.16 -19.85
CA LEU A 276 5.26 10.31 -18.40
C LEU A 276 4.06 11.04 -17.78
N VAL A 277 3.50 12.02 -18.48
CA VAL A 277 2.32 12.78 -18.05
C VAL A 277 1.07 11.90 -18.02
N GLU A 278 0.84 11.09 -19.06
CA GLU A 278 -0.27 10.13 -19.09
C GLU A 278 -0.15 9.10 -17.97
N LEU A 279 1.06 8.59 -17.72
CA LEU A 279 1.32 7.70 -16.59
C LEU A 279 1.03 8.39 -15.25
N GLN A 280 1.52 9.63 -15.05
CA GLN A 280 1.26 10.40 -13.84
C GLN A 280 -0.24 10.60 -13.60
N ASN A 281 -1.01 10.93 -14.64
CA ASN A 281 -2.45 11.10 -14.57
C ASN A 281 -3.16 9.76 -14.26
N ALA A 282 -2.87 8.71 -15.03
CA ALA A 282 -3.50 7.40 -14.86
C ALA A 282 -3.22 6.79 -13.48
N GLY A 283 -1.97 6.87 -13.02
CA GLY A 283 -1.59 6.38 -11.70
C GLY A 283 -1.86 7.37 -10.58
N ARG A 284 -2.09 8.65 -10.82
CA ARG A 284 -2.17 9.67 -9.74
C ARG A 284 -0.85 9.74 -8.95
N TRP A 285 0.27 9.87 -9.68
CA TRP A 285 1.58 10.15 -9.10
C TRP A 285 1.85 11.65 -9.13
N THR A 286 2.00 12.25 -7.96
CA THR A 286 2.36 13.67 -7.81
C THR A 286 3.81 13.94 -8.23
N ASP A 287 4.70 12.98 -8.01
CA ASP A 287 6.11 13.05 -8.38
C ASP A 287 6.38 12.15 -9.60
N SER A 288 7.02 12.71 -10.62
CA SER A 288 7.37 12.04 -11.86
C SER A 288 8.48 11.00 -11.69
N GLN A 289 9.27 11.07 -10.61
CA GLN A 289 10.32 10.09 -10.31
C GLN A 289 9.78 8.68 -10.12
N MET A 290 8.59 8.53 -9.54
CA MET A 290 8.00 7.22 -9.26
C MET A 290 7.59 6.45 -10.53
N PRO A 291 6.77 7.01 -11.45
CA PRO A 291 6.47 6.34 -12.71
C PRO A 291 7.74 6.12 -13.54
N ALA A 292 8.65 7.10 -13.62
CA ALA A 292 9.93 6.93 -14.32
C ALA A 292 10.79 5.80 -13.73
N HIS A 293 10.73 5.57 -12.41
CA HIS A 293 11.42 4.45 -11.78
C HIS A 293 10.81 3.10 -12.15
N TYR A 294 9.48 2.98 -12.17
CA TYR A 294 8.79 1.72 -12.50
C TYR A 294 8.96 1.30 -13.96
N THR A 295 9.09 2.27 -14.86
CA THR A 295 9.11 2.04 -16.31
C THR A 295 10.51 2.17 -16.92
N ARG A 296 11.56 2.26 -16.08
CA ARG A 296 12.94 2.55 -16.52
C ARG A 296 13.45 1.55 -17.56
N GLU A 297 13.23 0.27 -17.34
CA GLU A 297 13.70 -0.80 -18.25
C GLU A 297 12.96 -0.74 -19.60
N GLN A 298 11.66 -0.50 -19.55
CA GLN A 298 10.81 -0.39 -20.73
C GLN A 298 11.17 0.85 -21.56
N ALA A 299 11.49 1.96 -20.88
CA ALA A 299 11.95 3.19 -21.50
C ALA A 299 13.38 3.09 -22.07
N ALA A 300 14.22 2.18 -21.56
CA ALA A 300 15.56 1.97 -22.09
C ALA A 300 15.54 1.30 -23.48
N GLY A 301 14.68 0.29 -23.66
CA GLY A 301 14.52 -0.42 -24.95
C GLY A 301 13.90 0.44 -26.07
N LYS A 302 13.12 1.46 -25.71
CA LYS A 302 12.54 2.45 -26.63
C LYS A 302 13.07 3.87 -26.38
N GLY A 303 14.29 3.97 -25.87
CA GLY A 303 14.88 5.23 -25.43
C GLY A 303 15.09 6.21 -26.58
N ALA A 304 15.36 7.48 -26.25
CA ALA A 304 15.68 8.50 -27.24
C ALA A 304 16.82 8.07 -28.19
N VAL A 305 17.77 7.27 -27.67
CA VAL A 305 18.87 6.69 -28.44
C VAL A 305 18.38 5.55 -29.37
N ALA A 306 17.51 4.65 -28.90
CA ALA A 306 16.97 3.58 -29.76
C ALA A 306 16.16 4.15 -30.94
N ARG A 307 15.35 5.19 -30.67
CA ARG A 307 14.61 5.93 -31.70
C ARG A 307 15.51 6.71 -32.66
N LEU A 308 16.58 7.31 -32.14
CA LEU A 308 17.60 7.96 -32.98
C LEU A 308 18.25 6.96 -33.95
N LEU A 309 18.39 5.69 -33.54
CA LEU A 309 18.99 4.62 -34.31
C LEU A 309 17.99 3.86 -35.21
N GLY A 310 16.70 4.23 -35.20
CA GLY A 310 15.67 3.56 -36.00
C GLY A 310 15.40 2.10 -35.61
N ILE A 311 15.67 1.74 -34.35
CA ILE A 311 15.44 0.39 -33.82
C ILE A 311 14.08 0.40 -33.12
N ASP A 312 13.00 0.31 -33.91
CA ASP A 312 11.61 0.21 -33.43
C ASP A 312 10.99 -1.17 -33.75
#